data_AF-A0A7Z8KRN8-F1
#
_entry.id   AF-A0A7Z8KRN8-F1
#
_cell.length_a   1.000
_cell.length_b   1.000
_cell.length_c   1.000
_cell.angle_alpha   90.00
_cell.angle_beta   90.00
_cell.angle_gamma   90.00
#
_symmetry.space_group_name_H-M   'P 1'
#
loop_
_entity.id
_entity.type
_entity.pdbx_description
1 polymer ?
#
loop_
_entity_poly.entity_id
_entity_poly.type
_entity_poly.pdbx_seq_one_letter_code
_entity_poly.pdbx_strand_id
1 'polypeptide(L)'
;MTIIPEDERSSLPLDTDEIIYHPDMIRANEWILSEYEPPVRDFCIFVPCAKKKPYHESPSHKIFDKVIFGMLEPEDVHVVVFGTCGITPRELDTEYPFMDYQFMLGKCNVAKIKRDFIKMESQRLAEYLEKTRDNYKHRIAYCIGDFRKAMGLAVEMSGVEVTIVPKEETINSHVQPGKKFIYGSLNQASYLQDFSDAIASYMGKKLSQDFCESKSSEEENARVNDNDWYII
;
A
#
# COMPACT_ATOMS: atom_id res chain seq x y z
N MET A 1 -13.01 15.72 9.01
CA MET A 1 -11.60 16.16 8.95
C MET A 1 -11.45 16.82 7.61
N THR A 2 -10.71 17.92 7.47
CA THR A 2 -10.56 18.59 6.17
C THR A 2 -9.08 18.90 5.97
N ILE A 3 -8.48 18.28 4.96
CA ILE A 3 -7.05 18.44 4.66
C ILE A 3 -6.75 19.86 4.19
N ILE A 4 -7.60 20.39 3.28
CA ILE A 4 -7.49 21.74 2.73
C ILE A 4 -8.88 22.39 2.75
N PRO A 5 -9.09 23.45 3.57
CA PRO A 5 -10.33 24.22 3.59
C PRO A 5 -10.71 24.75 2.21
N GLU A 6 -12.01 24.81 1.91
CA GLU A 6 -12.51 25.20 0.57
C GLU A 6 -12.03 26.57 0.10
N ASP A 7 -11.96 27.53 1.02
CA ASP A 7 -11.51 28.90 0.78
C ASP A 7 -9.99 29.02 0.56
N GLU A 8 -9.23 27.97 0.88
CA GLU A 8 -7.79 27.89 0.67
C GLU A 8 -7.39 27.07 -0.57
N ARG A 9 -8.35 26.47 -1.27
CA ARG A 9 -8.08 25.63 -2.45
C ARG A 9 -7.60 26.48 -3.64
N SER A 10 -6.59 25.97 -4.33
CA SER A 10 -6.08 26.51 -5.58
C SER A 10 -7.16 26.47 -6.67
N SER A 11 -7.18 27.51 -7.51
CA SER A 11 -8.02 27.59 -8.69
C SER A 11 -7.44 26.89 -9.92
N LEU A 12 -6.23 26.33 -9.81
CA LEU A 12 -5.59 25.59 -10.88
C LEU A 12 -6.34 24.28 -11.18
N PRO A 13 -6.33 23.82 -12.44
CA PRO A 13 -7.05 22.62 -12.84
C PRO A 13 -6.39 21.33 -12.31
N LEU A 14 -7.22 20.36 -11.90
CA LEU A 14 -6.80 19.05 -11.40
C LEU A 14 -6.82 17.92 -12.47
N ASP A 15 -6.89 18.27 -13.75
CA ASP A 15 -7.04 17.33 -14.87
C ASP A 15 -5.87 17.34 -15.87
N THR A 16 -4.83 18.14 -15.58
CA THR A 16 -3.64 18.30 -16.43
C THR A 16 -2.49 17.38 -15.99
N ASP A 17 -1.46 17.26 -16.84
CA ASP A 17 -0.23 16.54 -16.54
C ASP A 17 0.68 17.21 -15.52
N GLU A 18 0.37 18.46 -15.15
CA GLU A 18 1.03 19.21 -14.09
C GLU A 18 0.48 18.86 -12.69
N ILE A 19 -0.47 17.92 -12.56
CA ILE A 19 -1.10 17.54 -11.28
C ILE A 19 -0.09 17.16 -10.20
N ILE A 20 1.05 16.55 -10.58
CA ILE A 20 2.09 16.14 -9.64
C ILE A 20 2.78 17.32 -8.94
N TYR A 21 2.70 18.52 -9.55
CA TYR A 21 3.20 19.78 -9.00
C TYR A 21 2.09 20.69 -8.48
N HIS A 22 0.83 20.26 -8.53
CA HIS A 22 -0.28 21.08 -8.09
C HIS A 22 -0.13 21.44 -6.61
N PRO A 23 -0.29 22.72 -6.21
CA PRO A 23 -0.05 23.15 -4.83
C PRO A 23 -0.88 22.36 -3.82
N ASP A 24 -2.16 22.12 -4.13
CA ASP A 24 -3.02 21.37 -3.22
C ASP A 24 -2.66 19.88 -3.15
N MET A 25 -2.09 19.31 -4.23
CA MET A 25 -1.58 17.94 -4.19
C MET A 25 -0.33 17.85 -3.33
N ILE A 26 0.58 18.84 -3.44
CA ILE A 26 1.78 18.93 -2.61
C ILE A 26 1.36 19.07 -1.14
N ARG A 27 0.49 20.02 -0.83
CA ARG A 27 -0.01 20.27 0.53
C ARG A 27 -0.72 19.05 1.12
N ALA A 28 -1.55 18.35 0.34
CA ALA A 28 -2.21 17.15 0.82
C ALA A 28 -1.22 16.02 1.14
N ASN A 29 -0.18 15.84 0.31
CA ASN A 29 0.88 14.87 0.60
C ASN A 29 1.70 15.25 1.83
N GLU A 30 2.08 16.52 1.97
CA GLU A 30 2.75 17.03 3.16
C GLU A 30 1.93 16.77 4.41
N TRP A 31 0.62 17.02 4.35
CA TRP A 31 -0.30 16.74 5.44
C TRP A 31 -0.37 15.24 5.81
N ILE A 32 -0.38 14.34 4.81
CA ILE A 32 -0.30 12.89 5.06
C ILE A 32 1.02 12.49 5.74
N LEU A 33 2.11 13.17 5.41
CA LEU A 33 3.43 12.85 5.95
C LEU A 33 3.65 13.49 7.33
N SER A 34 3.10 14.67 7.61
CA SER A 34 3.31 15.39 8.86
C SER A 34 2.20 15.19 9.90
N GLU A 35 0.93 15.34 9.50
CA GLU A 35 -0.20 15.45 10.44
C GLU A 35 -1.05 14.18 10.56
N TYR A 36 -1.15 13.39 9.48
CA TYR A 36 -1.91 12.15 9.53
C TYR A 36 -1.25 11.15 10.48
N GLU A 37 -2.04 10.52 11.34
CA GLU A 37 -1.63 9.47 12.27
C GLU A 37 -2.10 8.11 11.75
N PRO A 38 -1.20 7.30 11.14
CA PRO A 38 -1.57 6.00 10.60
C PRO A 38 -1.91 5.00 11.72
N PRO A 39 -2.87 4.09 11.51
CA PRO A 39 -3.18 3.07 12.50
C PRO A 39 -2.01 2.09 12.68
N VAL A 40 -1.97 1.41 13.82
CA VAL A 40 -1.12 0.22 14.04
C VAL A 40 -1.93 -1.01 13.66
N ARG A 41 -1.42 -1.84 12.74
CA ARG A 41 -2.11 -3.00 12.16
C ARG A 41 -1.12 -4.11 11.84
N ASP A 42 -1.59 -5.36 11.76
CA ASP A 42 -0.71 -6.47 11.37
C ASP A 42 -0.23 -6.31 9.92
N PHE A 43 -1.13 -5.88 9.02
CA PHE A 43 -0.85 -5.71 7.60
C PHE A 43 -1.04 -4.26 7.14
N CYS A 44 -0.10 -3.78 6.32
CA CYS A 44 -0.31 -2.64 5.44
C CYS A 44 -0.23 -3.07 3.98
N ILE A 45 -1.29 -2.80 3.23
CA ILE A 45 -1.42 -3.19 1.83
C ILE A 45 -1.46 -1.93 0.97
N PHE A 46 -0.41 -1.76 0.16
CA PHE A 46 -0.30 -0.70 -0.83
C PHE A 46 -0.92 -1.13 -2.15
N VAL A 47 -1.89 -0.37 -2.66
CA VAL A 47 -2.54 -0.59 -3.96
C VAL A 47 -2.48 0.68 -4.82
N PRO A 48 -2.42 0.57 -6.15
CA PRO A 48 -2.34 1.74 -7.00
C PRO A 48 -3.66 2.51 -7.04
N CYS A 49 -3.54 3.81 -7.30
CA CYS A 49 -4.66 4.70 -7.60
C CYS A 49 -5.49 4.19 -8.78
N ALA A 50 -6.77 4.58 -8.81
CA ALA A 50 -7.72 4.15 -9.84
C ALA A 50 -8.29 5.34 -10.61
N LYS A 51 -8.76 5.09 -11.84
CA LYS A 51 -9.45 6.13 -12.62
C LYS A 51 -10.72 6.61 -11.92
N LYS A 52 -11.55 5.67 -11.46
CA LYS A 52 -12.76 5.97 -10.70
C LYS A 52 -12.35 6.35 -9.28
N LYS A 53 -12.87 7.48 -8.79
CA LYS A 53 -12.79 7.92 -7.39
C LYS A 53 -14.19 7.98 -6.78
N PRO A 54 -14.32 7.87 -5.44
CA PRO A 54 -13.25 7.50 -4.52
C PRO A 54 -12.71 6.10 -4.84
N TYR A 55 -11.43 5.85 -4.54
CA TYR A 55 -10.72 4.68 -5.05
C TYR A 55 -11.39 3.38 -4.63
N HIS A 56 -11.90 3.33 -3.39
CA HIS A 56 -12.56 2.18 -2.80
C HIS A 56 -13.80 1.71 -3.58
N GLU A 57 -14.43 2.58 -4.36
CA GLU A 57 -15.58 2.23 -5.20
C GLU A 57 -15.19 1.77 -6.61
N SER A 58 -13.91 1.86 -6.98
CA SER A 58 -13.46 1.49 -8.32
C SER A 58 -13.59 -0.02 -8.56
N PRO A 59 -13.88 -0.46 -9.80
CA PRO A 59 -13.98 -1.90 -10.11
C PRO A 59 -12.71 -2.70 -9.76
N SER A 60 -11.52 -2.09 -9.89
CA SER A 60 -10.25 -2.70 -9.50
C SER A 60 -10.14 -2.85 -7.99
N HIS A 61 -10.46 -1.81 -7.22
CA HIS A 61 -10.39 -1.89 -5.76
C HIS A 61 -11.40 -2.89 -5.19
N LYS A 62 -12.61 -2.97 -5.76
CA LYS A 62 -13.58 -4.03 -5.40
C LYS A 62 -13.07 -5.46 -5.64
N ILE A 63 -12.14 -5.65 -6.57
CA ILE A 63 -11.50 -6.95 -6.80
C ILE A 63 -10.37 -7.15 -5.80
N PHE A 64 -9.57 -6.13 -5.52
CA PHE A 64 -8.51 -6.18 -4.50
C PHE A 64 -9.12 -6.49 -3.13
N ASP A 65 -10.24 -5.87 -2.79
CA ASP A 65 -11.01 -6.09 -1.56
C ASP A 65 -11.43 -7.54 -1.38
N LYS A 66 -11.85 -8.19 -2.45
CA LYS A 66 -12.22 -9.61 -2.38
C LYS A 66 -11.04 -10.51 -2.03
N VAL A 67 -9.83 -10.11 -2.44
CA VAL A 67 -8.60 -10.83 -2.06
C VAL A 67 -8.21 -10.49 -0.63
N ILE A 68 -8.14 -9.20 -0.29
CA ILE A 68 -7.71 -8.71 1.02
C ILE A 68 -8.66 -9.21 2.12
N PHE A 69 -9.94 -8.84 2.03
CA PHE A 69 -10.94 -9.14 3.06
C PHE A 69 -11.57 -10.53 2.90
N GLY A 70 -11.16 -11.29 1.88
CA GLY A 70 -11.42 -12.72 1.81
C GLY A 70 -10.44 -13.55 2.66
N MET A 71 -9.36 -12.92 3.15
CA MET A 71 -8.27 -13.59 3.87
C MET A 71 -7.93 -12.95 5.21
N LEU A 72 -8.17 -11.65 5.36
CA LEU A 72 -7.80 -10.85 6.52
C LEU A 72 -9.03 -10.11 7.06
N GLU A 73 -9.11 -9.99 8.38
CA GLU A 73 -10.15 -9.19 9.01
C GLU A 73 -9.89 -7.68 8.81
N PRO A 74 -10.92 -6.83 8.64
CA PRO A 74 -10.75 -5.40 8.43
C PRO A 74 -9.93 -4.67 9.51
N GLU A 75 -9.98 -5.15 10.74
CA GLU A 75 -9.22 -4.67 11.91
C GLU A 75 -7.74 -5.02 11.86
N ASP A 76 -7.31 -5.97 11.03
CA ASP A 76 -5.90 -6.38 10.90
C ASP A 76 -5.18 -5.65 9.76
N VAL A 77 -5.92 -4.93 8.91
CA VAL A 77 -5.39 -4.38 7.66
C VAL A 77 -5.57 -2.87 7.57
N HIS A 78 -4.50 -2.18 7.22
CA HIS A 78 -4.55 -0.82 6.70
C HIS A 78 -4.32 -0.83 5.18
N VAL A 79 -5.27 -0.32 4.42
CA VAL A 79 -5.14 -0.22 2.95
C VAL A 79 -4.71 1.20 2.58
N VAL A 80 -3.56 1.30 1.91
CA VAL A 80 -3.00 2.57 1.47
C VAL A 80 -2.98 2.62 -0.05
N VAL A 81 -3.58 3.64 -0.63
CA VAL A 81 -3.52 3.89 -2.06
C VAL A 81 -2.29 4.74 -2.38
N PHE A 82 -1.62 4.51 -3.50
CA PHE A 82 -0.53 5.36 -3.96
C PHE A 82 -0.53 5.53 -5.49
N GLY A 83 0.15 6.54 -6.00
CA GLY A 83 0.28 6.74 -7.45
C GLY A 83 0.23 8.20 -7.85
N THR A 84 -0.58 8.53 -8.87
CA THR A 84 -0.52 9.84 -9.57
C THR A 84 -0.48 11.05 -8.64
N CYS A 85 -1.17 10.98 -7.50
CA CYS A 85 -1.31 12.07 -6.55
C CYS A 85 -0.62 11.79 -5.21
N GLY A 86 0.30 10.83 -5.16
CA GLY A 86 0.96 10.42 -3.93
C GLY A 86 0.16 9.45 -3.08
N ILE A 87 0.44 9.48 -1.79
CA ILE A 87 -0.02 8.49 -0.81
C ILE A 87 -1.36 8.93 -0.24
N THR A 88 -2.31 8.01 -0.27
CA THR A 88 -3.68 8.23 0.19
C THR A 88 -4.12 7.02 1.01
N PRO A 89 -3.99 7.06 2.34
CA PRO A 89 -4.72 6.15 3.22
C PRO A 89 -6.19 6.09 2.78
N ARG A 90 -6.74 4.88 2.65
CA ARG A 90 -8.01 4.69 1.95
C ARG A 90 -9.19 5.31 2.69
N GLU A 91 -9.09 5.46 4.01
CA GLU A 91 -10.02 6.24 4.84
C GLU A 91 -10.10 7.73 4.46
N LEU A 92 -9.15 8.24 3.69
CA LEU A 92 -9.08 9.62 3.21
C LEU A 92 -9.35 9.75 1.70
N ASP A 93 -9.75 8.69 1.00
CA ASP A 93 -9.86 8.72 -0.47
C ASP A 93 -11.05 9.52 -1.02
N THR A 94 -11.94 9.97 -0.13
CA THR A 94 -13.06 10.89 -0.41
C THR A 94 -12.70 12.36 -0.16
N GLU A 95 -11.56 12.62 0.49
CA GLU A 95 -11.13 13.96 0.84
C GLU A 95 -10.50 14.69 -0.36
N TYR A 96 -10.67 16.00 -0.37
CA TYR A 96 -9.97 16.86 -1.34
C TYR A 96 -8.46 16.85 -1.05
N PRO A 97 -7.59 16.72 -2.07
CA PRO A 97 -7.90 16.70 -3.51
C PRO A 97 -7.94 15.29 -4.15
N PHE A 98 -7.87 14.22 -3.34
CA PHE A 98 -7.71 12.84 -3.83
C PHE A 98 -8.89 12.36 -4.66
N MET A 99 -10.11 12.79 -4.32
CA MET A 99 -11.32 12.42 -5.06
C MET A 99 -11.49 13.21 -6.37
N ASP A 100 -10.91 14.40 -6.47
CA ASP A 100 -11.30 15.43 -7.45
C ASP A 100 -10.51 15.39 -8.75
N TYR A 101 -9.25 14.96 -8.70
CA TYR A 101 -8.38 14.97 -9.89
C TYR A 101 -8.86 14.00 -10.99
N GLN A 102 -8.62 14.36 -12.25
CA GLN A 102 -9.01 13.53 -13.41
C GLN A 102 -7.83 13.05 -14.25
N PHE A 103 -6.62 13.56 -14.00
CA PHE A 103 -5.42 13.16 -14.72
C PHE A 103 -5.12 11.65 -14.56
N MET A 104 -4.60 11.03 -15.62
CA MET A 104 -4.22 9.62 -15.65
C MET A 104 -2.78 9.47 -16.13
N LEU A 105 -1.86 9.22 -15.19
CA LEU A 105 -0.45 9.01 -15.49
C LEU A 105 -0.21 7.88 -16.52
N GLY A 106 -0.98 6.80 -16.45
CA GLY A 106 -0.88 5.69 -17.41
C GLY A 106 -1.21 6.05 -18.86
N LYS A 107 -1.82 7.23 -19.11
CA LYS A 107 -2.05 7.77 -20.47
C LYS A 107 -1.10 8.90 -20.83
N CYS A 108 -0.25 9.35 -19.90
CA CYS A 108 0.74 10.38 -20.14
C CYS A 108 1.88 9.82 -21.00
N ASN A 109 2.28 10.57 -22.03
CA ASN A 109 3.42 10.25 -22.87
C ASN A 109 4.56 11.27 -22.71
N VAL A 110 4.42 12.21 -21.76
CA VAL A 110 5.44 13.23 -21.51
C VAL A 110 6.54 12.62 -20.65
N ALA A 111 7.72 12.43 -21.25
CA ALA A 111 8.86 11.77 -20.61
C ALA A 111 9.32 12.48 -19.32
N LYS A 112 9.24 13.82 -19.29
CA LYS A 112 9.53 14.62 -18.09
C LYS A 112 8.58 14.25 -16.95
N ILE A 113 7.28 14.24 -17.19
CA ILE A 113 6.26 13.95 -16.17
C ILE A 113 6.44 12.54 -15.59
N LYS A 114 6.73 11.53 -16.42
CA LYS A 114 7.01 10.17 -15.91
C LYS A 114 8.26 10.11 -15.03
N ARG A 115 9.32 10.80 -15.44
CA ARG A 115 10.58 10.85 -14.66
C ARG A 115 10.36 11.54 -13.32
N ASP A 116 9.68 12.67 -13.33
CA ASP A 116 9.43 13.47 -12.15
C ASP A 116 8.44 12.76 -11.22
N PHE A 117 7.42 12.10 -11.77
CA PHE A 117 6.55 11.19 -11.02
C PHE A 117 7.36 10.14 -10.27
N ILE A 118 8.23 9.38 -10.96
CA ILE A 118 9.02 8.31 -10.30
C ILE A 118 9.83 8.89 -9.15
N LYS A 119 10.49 10.03 -9.35
CA LYS A 119 11.32 10.70 -8.34
C LYS A 119 10.50 11.15 -7.13
N MET A 120 9.40 11.87 -7.38
CA MET A 120 8.57 12.45 -6.31
C MET A 120 7.84 11.35 -5.54
N GLU A 121 7.29 10.37 -6.26
CA GLU A 121 6.56 9.26 -5.65
C GLU A 121 7.46 8.35 -4.84
N SER A 122 8.66 8.01 -5.33
CA SER A 122 9.60 7.20 -4.55
C SER A 122 10.03 7.90 -3.26
N GLN A 123 10.22 9.23 -3.30
CA GLN A 123 10.55 10.01 -2.11
C GLN A 123 9.40 10.01 -1.10
N ARG A 124 8.17 10.32 -1.53
CA ARG A 124 7.00 10.31 -0.66
C ARG A 124 6.77 8.93 -0.04
N LEU A 125 6.89 7.87 -0.85
CA LEU A 125 6.78 6.49 -0.37
C LEU A 125 7.87 6.17 0.66
N ALA A 126 9.12 6.58 0.43
CA ALA A 126 10.19 6.35 1.39
C ALA A 126 9.91 7.04 2.73
N GLU A 127 9.45 8.29 2.70
CA GLU A 127 9.10 9.07 3.90
C GLU A 127 7.93 8.45 4.65
N TYR A 128 6.89 7.96 3.95
CA TYR A 128 5.77 7.28 4.59
C TYR A 128 6.13 5.90 5.14
N LEU A 129 6.97 5.14 4.44
CA LEU A 129 7.51 3.87 4.92
C LEU A 129 8.30 4.09 6.21
N GLU A 130 9.11 5.14 6.29
CA GLU A 130 9.84 5.52 7.50
C GLU A 130 8.89 5.95 8.63
N LYS A 131 7.96 6.87 8.36
CA LYS A 131 6.94 7.33 9.32
C LYS A 131 6.18 6.17 9.95
N THR A 132 5.92 5.13 9.15
CA THR A 132 5.12 3.98 9.56
C THR A 132 5.95 2.75 9.91
N ARG A 133 7.27 2.86 10.10
CA ARG A 133 8.19 1.73 10.29
C ARG A 133 7.70 0.74 11.36
N ASP A 134 7.16 1.25 12.46
CA ASP A 134 6.73 0.44 13.61
C ASP A 134 5.21 0.22 13.67
N ASN A 135 4.45 0.73 12.70
CA ASN A 135 2.99 0.60 12.66
C ASN A 135 2.53 -0.76 12.13
N TYR A 136 3.34 -1.44 11.32
CA TYR A 136 2.94 -2.66 10.62
C TYR A 136 3.95 -3.78 10.75
N LYS A 137 3.47 -5.00 11.03
CA LYS A 137 4.30 -6.21 11.02
C LYS A 137 4.65 -6.63 9.60
N HIS A 138 3.71 -6.50 8.67
CA HIS A 138 3.86 -6.94 7.29
C HIS A 138 3.40 -5.87 6.31
N ARG A 139 4.18 -5.67 5.24
CA ARG A 139 3.88 -4.72 4.17
C ARG A 139 3.87 -5.43 2.83
N ILE A 140 2.80 -5.24 2.07
CA ILE A 140 2.65 -5.80 0.73
C ILE A 140 2.30 -4.66 -0.23
N ALA A 141 2.99 -4.57 -1.36
CA ALA A 141 2.67 -3.62 -2.42
C ALA A 141 2.23 -4.35 -3.69
N TYR A 142 0.96 -4.18 -4.08
CA TYR A 142 0.38 -4.81 -5.26
C TYR A 142 0.44 -3.87 -6.48
N CYS A 143 1.55 -3.85 -7.21
CA CYS A 143 1.80 -2.87 -8.24
C CYS A 143 2.72 -3.34 -9.39
N ILE A 144 2.60 -2.66 -10.53
CA ILE A 144 3.34 -2.93 -11.78
C ILE A 144 3.79 -1.61 -12.43
N GLY A 145 4.72 -1.69 -13.39
CA GLY A 145 5.16 -0.54 -14.19
C GLY A 145 5.81 0.57 -13.37
N ASP A 146 5.52 1.83 -13.72
CA ASP A 146 6.11 3.00 -13.05
C ASP A 146 5.82 3.03 -11.54
N PHE A 147 4.66 2.52 -11.09
CA PHE A 147 4.31 2.40 -9.67
C PHE A 147 5.20 1.38 -8.94
N ARG A 148 5.47 0.23 -9.58
CA ARG A 148 6.40 -0.77 -9.04
C ARG A 148 7.81 -0.20 -8.92
N LYS A 149 8.25 0.55 -9.94
CA LYS A 149 9.55 1.20 -9.92
C LYS A 149 9.67 2.23 -8.79
N ALA A 150 8.65 3.06 -8.58
CA ALA A 150 8.61 4.03 -7.49
C ALA A 150 8.67 3.34 -6.11
N MET A 151 7.88 2.28 -5.91
CA MET A 151 7.91 1.49 -4.67
C MET A 151 9.26 0.80 -4.44
N GLY A 152 9.88 0.22 -5.48
CA GLY A 152 11.20 -0.40 -5.36
C GLY A 152 12.28 0.59 -4.90
N LEU A 153 12.32 1.78 -5.51
CA LEU A 153 13.22 2.86 -5.08
C LEU A 153 12.92 3.32 -3.65
N ALA A 154 11.65 3.39 -3.25
CA ALA A 154 11.27 3.77 -1.90
C ALA A 154 11.75 2.76 -0.83
N VAL A 155 11.67 1.48 -1.14
CA VAL A 155 12.20 0.40 -0.30
C VAL A 155 13.73 0.52 -0.17
N GLU A 156 14.43 0.76 -1.27
CA GLU A 156 15.89 0.99 -1.25
C GLU A 156 16.26 2.22 -0.41
N MET A 157 15.51 3.31 -0.52
CA MET A 157 15.76 4.57 0.19
C MET A 157 15.50 4.46 1.70
N SER A 158 14.42 3.78 2.09
CA SER A 158 13.99 3.69 3.50
C SER A 158 14.59 2.48 4.24
N GLY A 159 14.99 1.43 3.52
CA GLY A 159 15.37 0.15 4.13
C GLY A 159 14.22 -0.56 4.85
N VAL A 160 12.96 -0.15 4.61
CA VAL A 160 11.77 -0.80 5.17
C VAL A 160 11.35 -1.95 4.24
N GLU A 161 11.22 -3.15 4.79
CA GLU A 161 10.81 -4.33 4.02
C GLU A 161 9.37 -4.19 3.51
N VAL A 162 9.19 -4.38 2.20
CA VAL A 162 7.89 -4.46 1.53
C VAL A 162 7.93 -5.62 0.53
N THR A 163 6.99 -6.55 0.64
CA THR A 163 6.80 -7.60 -0.39
C THR A 163 6.09 -7.00 -1.60
N ILE A 164 6.80 -6.84 -2.72
CA ILE A 164 6.25 -6.23 -3.95
C ILE A 164 5.77 -7.31 -4.92
N VAL A 165 4.46 -7.37 -5.12
CA VAL A 165 3.75 -8.32 -6.00
C VAL A 165 2.99 -7.58 -7.12
N PRO A 166 2.71 -8.20 -8.27
CA PRO A 166 3.04 -9.58 -8.68
C PRO A 166 4.53 -9.86 -8.77
N LYS A 167 4.94 -11.13 -8.80
CA LYS A 167 6.35 -11.52 -8.97
C LYS A 167 6.83 -11.13 -10.37
N GLU A 168 8.12 -10.85 -10.52
CA GLU A 168 8.67 -10.45 -11.82
C GLU A 168 8.49 -11.53 -12.88
N GLU A 169 8.63 -12.80 -12.50
CA GLU A 169 8.39 -13.96 -13.37
C GLU A 169 6.96 -13.97 -13.92
N THR A 170 5.98 -13.70 -13.07
CA THR A 170 4.58 -13.57 -13.45
C THR A 170 4.35 -12.35 -14.32
N ILE A 171 4.99 -11.20 -14.03
CA ILE A 171 4.88 -10.02 -14.89
C ILE A 171 5.41 -10.35 -16.29
N ASN A 172 6.59 -10.96 -16.37
CA ASN A 172 7.28 -11.30 -17.61
C ASN A 172 6.49 -12.25 -18.51
N SER A 173 5.76 -13.23 -17.93
CA SER A 173 4.91 -14.15 -18.70
C SER A 173 3.68 -13.47 -19.34
N HIS A 174 3.31 -12.28 -18.85
CA HIS A 174 2.16 -11.51 -19.33
C HIS A 174 2.53 -10.30 -20.20
N VAL A 175 3.83 -10.08 -20.46
CA VAL A 175 4.31 -8.94 -21.26
C VAL A 175 3.79 -9.04 -22.70
N GLN A 176 3.17 -7.97 -23.16
CA GLN A 176 2.57 -7.84 -24.49
C GLN A 176 3.15 -6.60 -25.18
N PRO A 177 4.32 -6.72 -25.85
CA PRO A 177 5.06 -5.57 -26.41
C PRO A 177 4.27 -4.73 -27.42
N GLY A 178 3.29 -5.33 -28.10
CA GLY A 178 2.44 -4.65 -29.08
C GLY A 178 1.22 -3.92 -28.51
N LYS A 179 0.99 -3.95 -27.19
CA LYS A 179 -0.18 -3.30 -26.56
C LYS A 179 0.19 -2.03 -25.82
N LYS A 180 -0.75 -1.09 -25.76
CA LYS A 180 -0.62 0.16 -24.98
C LYS A 180 -0.36 -0.09 -23.50
N PHE A 181 -0.91 -1.18 -22.95
CA PHE A 181 -0.64 -1.66 -21.59
C PHE A 181 0.18 -2.94 -21.66
N ILE A 182 1.51 -2.79 -21.72
CA ILE A 182 2.43 -3.90 -21.95
C ILE A 182 2.37 -4.97 -20.84
N TYR A 183 2.03 -4.59 -19.61
CA TYR A 183 1.92 -5.50 -18.46
C TYR A 183 0.47 -5.99 -18.22
N GLY A 184 -0.47 -5.63 -19.10
CA GLY A 184 -1.88 -5.98 -18.90
C GLY A 184 -2.52 -5.29 -17.68
N SER A 185 -3.49 -5.97 -17.08
CA SER A 185 -4.29 -5.48 -15.94
C SER A 185 -3.89 -6.16 -14.64
N LEU A 186 -3.90 -5.42 -13.53
CA LEU A 186 -3.81 -5.98 -12.18
C LEU A 186 -5.01 -6.86 -11.80
N ASN A 187 -6.02 -7.00 -12.64
CA ASN A 187 -7.13 -7.93 -12.41
C ASN A 187 -6.89 -9.31 -13.06
N GLN A 188 -5.71 -9.56 -13.61
CA GLN A 188 -5.36 -10.86 -14.17
C GLN A 188 -5.29 -11.92 -13.06
N ALA A 189 -5.82 -13.12 -13.33
CA ALA A 189 -5.90 -14.18 -12.34
C ALA A 189 -4.54 -14.55 -11.73
N SER A 190 -3.48 -14.61 -12.54
CA SER A 190 -2.11 -14.88 -12.10
C SER A 190 -1.55 -13.79 -11.17
N TYR A 191 -1.88 -12.52 -11.43
CA TYR A 191 -1.46 -11.41 -10.58
C TYR A 191 -2.21 -11.42 -9.24
N LEU A 192 -3.51 -11.70 -9.28
CA LEU A 192 -4.34 -11.87 -8.08
C LEU A 192 -3.88 -13.08 -7.26
N GLN A 193 -3.40 -14.14 -7.93
CA GLN A 193 -2.81 -15.30 -7.26
C GLN A 193 -1.53 -14.91 -6.52
N ASP A 194 -0.58 -14.22 -7.17
CA ASP A 194 0.63 -13.73 -6.48
C ASP A 194 0.29 -12.83 -5.28
N PHE A 195 -0.78 -12.03 -5.40
CA PHE A 195 -1.24 -11.17 -4.32
C PHE A 195 -1.80 -11.97 -3.15
N SER A 196 -2.66 -12.94 -3.43
CA SER A 196 -3.19 -13.89 -2.44
C SER A 196 -2.08 -14.69 -1.78
N ASP A 197 -1.11 -15.18 -2.55
CA ASP A 197 0.02 -15.98 -2.05
C ASP A 197 0.91 -15.16 -1.10
N ALA A 198 1.13 -13.87 -1.41
CA ALA A 198 1.88 -12.98 -0.53
C ALA A 198 1.19 -12.83 0.83
N ILE A 199 -0.13 -12.63 0.86
CA ILE A 199 -0.91 -12.55 2.10
C ILE A 199 -0.83 -13.89 2.85
N ALA A 200 -1.09 -15.01 2.18
CA ALA A 200 -1.05 -16.35 2.78
C ALA A 200 0.32 -16.67 3.40
N SER A 201 1.42 -16.24 2.76
CA SER A 201 2.78 -16.50 3.26
C SER A 201 3.03 -15.89 4.64
N TYR A 202 2.45 -14.71 4.91
CA TYR A 202 2.57 -14.05 6.21
C TYR A 202 1.58 -14.61 7.24
N MET A 203 0.38 -15.02 6.81
CA MET A 203 -0.55 -15.74 7.69
C MET A 203 0.05 -17.06 8.20
N GLY A 204 0.75 -17.80 7.34
CA GLY A 204 1.47 -19.02 7.74
C GLY A 204 2.60 -18.74 8.74
N LYS A 205 3.31 -17.60 8.59
CA LYS A 205 4.32 -17.15 9.56
C LYS A 205 3.69 -16.77 10.91
N LYS A 206 2.57 -16.04 10.90
CA LYS A 206 1.81 -15.67 12.11
C LYS A 206 1.38 -16.92 12.89
N LEU A 207 0.74 -17.88 12.23
CA LEU A 207 0.37 -19.17 12.85
C LEU A 207 1.58 -19.91 13.44
N SER A 208 2.73 -19.87 12.76
CA SER A 208 3.96 -20.49 13.28
C SER A 208 4.57 -19.74 14.47
N GLN A 209 4.47 -18.40 14.51
CA GLN A 209 4.92 -17.56 15.62
C GLN A 209 4.01 -17.74 16.84
N ASP A 210 2.69 -17.67 16.66
CA ASP A 210 1.71 -17.89 17.73
C ASP A 210 1.90 -19.28 18.38
N PHE A 211 2.20 -20.30 17.58
CA PHE A 211 2.49 -21.65 18.07
C PHE A 211 3.85 -21.76 18.81
N CYS A 212 4.86 -21.00 18.42
CA CYS A 212 6.15 -20.95 19.12
C CYS A 212 6.08 -20.12 20.42
N GLU A 213 5.30 -19.03 20.43
CA GLU A 213 5.02 -18.23 21.63
C GLU A 213 4.16 -19.01 22.63
N SER A 214 3.18 -19.80 22.16
CA SER A 214 2.40 -20.69 23.03
C SER A 214 3.25 -21.82 23.62
N LYS A 215 4.20 -22.39 22.86
CA LYS A 215 5.11 -23.42 23.37
C LYS A 215 6.13 -22.90 24.37
N SER A 216 6.68 -21.72 24.15
CA SER A 216 7.64 -21.10 25.09
C SER A 216 6.98 -20.71 26.42
N SER A 217 5.73 -20.26 26.38
CA SER A 217 4.94 -19.97 27.59
C SER A 217 4.44 -21.25 28.32
N GLU A 218 4.21 -22.36 27.62
CA GLU A 218 3.96 -23.67 28.26
C GLU A 218 5.24 -24.28 28.87
N GLU A 219 6.40 -24.13 28.24
CA GLU A 219 7.68 -24.62 28.77
C GLU A 219 8.23 -23.75 29.92
N GLU A 220 7.92 -22.45 29.98
CA GLU A 220 8.23 -21.60 31.13
C GLU A 220 7.31 -21.86 32.34
N ASN A 221 6.04 -22.22 32.11
CA ASN A 221 5.13 -22.62 33.20
C ASN A 221 5.39 -24.03 33.74
N ALA A 222 6.23 -24.82 33.08
CA ALA A 222 6.63 -26.16 33.53
C ALA A 222 7.88 -26.17 34.43
N ARG A 223 8.44 -25.00 34.81
CA ARG A 223 9.67 -24.92 35.63
C ARG A 223 9.49 -24.42 37.07
N VAL A 224 8.27 -24.25 37.55
CA VAL A 224 8.00 -23.95 38.96
C VAL A 224 6.81 -24.76 39.48
N ASN A 225 7.03 -26.03 39.78
CA ASN A 225 6.64 -26.61 41.08
C ASN A 225 7.17 -28.04 41.18
N ASP A 226 8.33 -28.20 41.79
CA ASP A 226 8.73 -29.48 42.36
C ASP A 226 9.56 -29.19 43.61
N ASN A 227 8.87 -28.98 44.72
CA ASN A 227 9.05 -29.80 45.92
C ASN A 227 8.12 -29.38 47.06
N ASP A 228 7.63 -30.43 47.73
CA ASP A 228 7.34 -30.51 49.17
C ASP A 228 5.99 -29.89 49.65
N TRP A 229 5.07 -30.57 50.36
CA TRP A 229 5.20 -31.65 51.36
C TRP A 229 3.93 -32.53 51.51
N TYR A 230 4.14 -33.73 52.10
CA TYR A 230 3.18 -34.76 52.52
C TYR A 230 2.09 -34.35 53.55
N ILE A 231 1.06 -35.21 53.67
CA ILE A 231 0.41 -35.77 54.87
C ILE A 231 -1.14 -35.60 54.92
N ILE A 232 -1.80 -36.76 54.79
CA ILE A 232 -3.18 -37.21 55.14
C ILE A 232 -4.34 -36.71 54.28
#